data_AF-A0A814FEL5-F1
#
_entry.id   AF-A0A814FEL5-F1
#
_cell.length_a   1.000
_cell.length_b   1.000
_cell.length_c   1.000
_cell.angle_alpha   90.00
_cell.angle_beta   90.00
_cell.angle_gamma   90.00
#
_symmetry.space_group_name_H-M   'P 1'
#
loop_
_entity.id
_entity.type
_entity.pdbx_description
1 polymer ?
#
loop_
_entity_poly.entity_id
_entity_poly.type
_entity_poly.pdbx_seq_one_letter_code
_entity_poly.pdbx_strand_id
1 'polypeptide(L)'
;MLYTSQVRTLNRPETKSEHNYSIQRERCLMTHSRFLDDREGHGNLLLPVQGYKDCPLLPLEEAVKPIIHLCENLLANVCVIKKRCETIVDDVLSIDELASIQLYTTEWVPSENTVYYQLNHVLRSKERVLCSIPASYKD
;
A
#
# COMPACT_ATOMS: atom_id res chain seq x y z
N MET A 1 -43.10 27.14 -21.11
CA MET A 1 -42.64 28.14 -20.13
C MET A 1 -41.70 27.43 -19.18
N LEU A 2 -40.39 27.63 -19.35
CA LEU A 2 -39.33 26.96 -18.58
C LEU A 2 -39.06 27.79 -17.32
N TYR A 3 -39.05 27.15 -16.14
CA TYR A 3 -38.37 27.73 -14.99
C TYR A 3 -37.69 26.64 -14.17
N THR A 4 -36.36 26.72 -14.17
CA THR A 4 -35.42 25.82 -13.51
C THR A 4 -35.36 26.14 -12.01
N SER A 5 -35.43 25.11 -11.16
CA SER A 5 -35.20 25.26 -9.73
C SER A 5 -33.70 25.11 -9.44
N GLN A 6 -33.05 26.22 -9.13
CA GLN A 6 -31.66 26.29 -8.69
C GLN A 6 -31.48 25.63 -7.31
N VAL A 7 -30.67 24.58 -7.27
CA VAL A 7 -30.12 24.03 -6.03
C VAL A 7 -29.11 25.05 -5.50
N ARG A 8 -29.42 25.69 -4.37
CA ARG A 8 -28.49 26.54 -3.63
C ARG A 8 -27.40 25.66 -3.02
N THR A 9 -26.23 25.63 -3.64
CA THR A 9 -25.00 25.11 -3.02
C THR A 9 -24.58 26.08 -1.92
N LEU A 10 -24.76 25.67 -0.66
CA LEU A 10 -24.12 26.30 0.48
C LEU A 10 -22.61 26.06 0.33
N ASN A 11 -21.87 27.13 0.02
CA ASN A 11 -20.42 27.16 -0.02
C ASN A 11 -19.87 26.89 1.39
N ARG A 12 -19.58 25.61 1.68
CA ARG A 12 -18.69 25.23 2.77
C ARG A 12 -17.26 25.50 2.29
N PRO A 13 -16.44 26.26 3.03
CA PRO A 13 -15.05 26.46 2.62
C PRO A 13 -14.33 25.11 2.68
N GLU A 14 -13.95 24.58 1.52
CA GLU A 14 -13.08 23.42 1.42
C GLU A 14 -11.78 23.72 2.16
N THR A 15 -11.46 22.88 3.14
CA THR A 15 -10.19 23.01 3.85
C THR A 15 -9.05 22.69 2.90
N LYS A 16 -7.88 23.32 3.06
CA LYS A 16 -6.70 23.07 2.20
C LYS A 16 -6.29 21.58 2.17
N SER A 17 -6.70 20.77 3.14
CA SER A 17 -6.53 19.32 3.10
C SER A 17 -7.48 18.65 2.11
N GLU A 18 -8.77 19.01 2.10
CA GLU A 18 -9.76 18.41 1.19
C GLU A 18 -9.45 18.72 -0.28
N HIS A 19 -8.95 19.93 -0.57
CA HIS A 19 -8.53 20.32 -1.92
C HIS A 19 -7.25 19.57 -2.38
N ASN A 20 -6.34 19.23 -1.46
CA ASN A 20 -5.20 18.37 -1.80
C ASN A 20 -5.65 16.92 -2.07
N TYR A 21 -6.64 16.41 -1.32
CA TYR A 21 -7.20 15.08 -1.54
C TYR A 21 -7.97 14.96 -2.87
N SER A 22 -8.69 16.00 -3.31
CA SER A 22 -9.40 16.00 -4.59
C SER A 22 -8.44 16.06 -5.78
N ILE A 23 -7.40 16.90 -5.71
CA ILE A 23 -6.32 16.96 -6.72
C ILE A 23 -5.51 15.65 -6.75
N GLN A 24 -5.29 14.99 -5.61
CA GLN A 24 -4.67 13.67 -5.54
C GLN A 24 -5.53 12.59 -6.20
N ARG A 25 -6.86 12.63 -6.03
CA ARG A 25 -7.80 11.69 -6.68
C ARG A 25 -7.82 11.84 -8.21
N GLU A 26 -7.82 13.07 -8.73
CA GLU A 26 -7.89 13.29 -10.18
C GLU A 26 -6.59 12.91 -10.90
N ARG A 27 -5.42 13.01 -10.24
CA ARG A 27 -4.16 12.48 -10.77
C ARG A 27 -4.03 10.95 -10.67
N CYS A 28 -4.74 10.31 -9.75
CA CYS A 28 -4.73 8.86 -9.52
C CYS A 28 -5.44 8.07 -10.64
N LEU A 29 -6.26 8.72 -11.48
CA LEU A 29 -6.97 8.06 -12.59
C LEU A 29 -6.08 7.70 -13.80
N MET A 30 -4.78 8.03 -13.80
CA MET A 30 -3.89 7.75 -14.94
C MET A 30 -2.89 6.58 -14.78
N THR A 31 -2.95 5.78 -13.72
CA THR A 31 -1.92 4.75 -13.47
C THR A 31 -2.48 3.35 -13.35
N HIS A 32 -3.05 2.84 -14.45
CA HIS A 32 -3.24 1.39 -14.68
C HIS A 32 -1.90 0.62 -14.88
N SER A 33 -0.77 1.12 -14.38
CA SER A 33 0.56 0.54 -14.63
C SER A 33 0.92 -0.63 -13.71
N ARG A 34 0.17 -0.89 -12.63
CA ARG A 34 0.52 -1.98 -11.70
C ARG A 34 0.62 -3.34 -12.41
N PHE A 35 -0.28 -3.61 -13.35
CA PHE A 35 -0.30 -4.86 -14.11
C PHE A 35 0.72 -4.94 -15.24
N LEU A 36 1.39 -3.82 -15.59
CA LEU A 36 2.33 -3.72 -16.71
C LEU A 36 3.79 -3.44 -16.26
N ASP A 37 4.09 -3.52 -14.97
CA ASP A 37 5.47 -3.40 -14.44
C ASP A 37 6.38 -4.59 -14.83
N ASP A 38 5.87 -5.55 -15.61
CA ASP A 38 6.66 -6.64 -16.19
C ASP A 38 7.32 -6.21 -17.52
N ARG A 39 8.04 -5.08 -17.51
CA ARG A 39 8.74 -4.59 -18.70
C ARG A 39 10.09 -5.25 -18.94
N GLU A 40 10.66 -5.89 -17.91
CA GLU A 40 11.92 -6.62 -18.01
C GLU A 40 11.69 -8.12 -17.85
N GLY A 41 11.24 -8.73 -18.94
CA GLY A 41 11.23 -10.17 -19.14
C GLY A 41 12.67 -10.72 -19.15
N HIS A 42 13.24 -10.94 -17.97
CA HIS A 42 14.48 -11.67 -17.79
C HIS A 42 14.26 -12.90 -16.89
N GLY A 43 13.35 -13.77 -17.33
CA GLY A 43 13.62 -15.20 -17.62
C GLY A 43 14.29 -16.10 -16.58
N ASN A 44 14.48 -15.66 -15.34
CA ASN A 44 14.99 -16.52 -14.28
C ASN A 44 13.79 -17.07 -13.52
N LEU A 45 13.51 -18.36 -13.68
CA LEU A 45 12.57 -19.10 -12.83
C LEU A 45 13.11 -19.08 -11.38
N LEU A 46 12.69 -18.08 -10.62
CA LEU A 46 13.01 -17.97 -9.22
C LEU A 46 12.17 -18.98 -8.44
N LEU A 47 12.81 -19.82 -7.62
CA LEU A 47 12.08 -20.70 -6.71
C LEU A 47 11.18 -19.89 -5.77
N PRO A 48 9.97 -20.39 -5.45
CA PRO A 48 9.09 -19.76 -4.48
C PRO A 48 9.81 -19.47 -3.17
N VAL A 49 9.50 -18.34 -2.54
CA VAL A 49 10.00 -18.04 -1.19
C VAL A 49 9.28 -18.98 -0.21
N GLN A 50 10.05 -19.75 0.55
CA GLN A 50 9.54 -20.78 1.47
C GLN A 50 9.65 -20.34 2.94
N GLY A 51 8.93 -21.03 3.83
CA GLY A 51 8.99 -20.86 5.28
C GLY A 51 8.01 -19.83 5.86
N TYR A 52 7.50 -18.88 5.05
CA TYR A 52 6.62 -17.81 5.56
C TYR A 52 5.28 -18.34 6.07
N LYS A 53 4.83 -19.48 5.53
CA LYS A 53 3.60 -20.17 5.98
C LYS A 53 3.70 -20.67 7.42
N ASP A 54 4.91 -20.94 7.90
CA ASP A 54 5.17 -21.53 9.21
C ASP A 54 5.52 -20.43 10.23
N CYS A 55 5.68 -19.18 9.78
CA CYS A 55 5.93 -18.04 10.66
C CYS A 55 4.64 -17.64 11.39
N PRO A 56 4.74 -17.26 12.68
CA PRO A 56 3.60 -16.67 13.37
C PRO A 56 3.19 -15.35 12.71
N LEU A 57 1.90 -15.05 12.74
CA LEU A 57 1.41 -13.73 12.37
C LEU A 57 1.90 -12.73 13.41
N LEU A 58 2.55 -11.67 12.92
CA LEU A 58 3.07 -10.58 13.73
C LEU A 58 2.22 -9.32 13.51
N PRO A 59 2.20 -8.40 14.50
CA PRO A 59 1.70 -7.06 14.27
C PRO A 59 2.37 -6.43 13.04
N LEU A 60 1.63 -5.63 12.27
CA LEU A 60 2.11 -5.09 11.01
C LEU A 60 3.42 -4.29 11.17
N GLU A 61 3.57 -3.56 12.28
CA GLU A 61 4.77 -2.79 12.61
C GLU A 61 6.03 -3.66 12.75
N GLU A 62 5.87 -4.89 13.25
CA GLU A 62 6.96 -5.85 13.40
C GLU A 62 7.25 -6.53 12.06
N ALA A 63 6.20 -6.89 11.32
CA ALA A 63 6.31 -7.54 10.03
C ALA A 63 7.04 -6.69 8.98
N VAL A 64 6.90 -5.36 9.04
CA VAL A 64 7.57 -4.47 8.07
C VAL A 64 9.03 -4.18 8.41
N LYS A 65 9.51 -4.47 9.63
CA LYS A 65 10.89 -4.13 10.04
C LYS A 65 11.97 -4.56 9.05
N PRO A 66 11.94 -5.78 8.49
CA PRO A 66 12.96 -6.22 7.54
C PRO A 66 13.00 -5.37 6.26
N ILE A 67 11.89 -4.72 5.89
CA ILE A 67 11.72 -4.01 4.62
C ILE A 67 11.60 -2.49 4.78
N ILE A 68 11.83 -1.92 5.97
CA ILE A 68 11.78 -0.47 6.20
C ILE A 68 12.73 0.29 5.27
N HIS A 69 13.88 -0.29 4.95
CA HIS A 69 14.87 0.33 4.08
C HIS A 69 14.44 0.42 2.60
N LEU A 70 13.40 -0.32 2.19
CA LEU A 70 12.91 -0.32 0.81
C LEU A 70 11.99 0.85 0.49
N CYS A 71 11.29 1.38 1.49
CA CYS A 71 10.28 2.41 1.30
C CYS A 71 10.47 3.52 2.32
N GLU A 72 10.70 4.74 1.82
CA GLU A 72 10.72 5.92 2.66
C GLU A 72 9.40 6.03 3.44
N ASN A 73 9.49 6.42 4.71
CA ASN A 73 8.35 6.64 5.60
C ASN A 73 7.44 5.41 5.82
N LEU A 74 7.93 4.18 5.59
CA LEU A 74 7.11 2.96 5.73
C LEU A 74 6.38 2.85 7.08
N LEU A 75 7.07 3.11 8.19
CA LEU A 75 6.46 3.07 9.52
C LEU A 75 5.37 4.13 9.72
N ALA A 76 5.57 5.33 9.16
CA ALA A 76 4.55 6.38 9.21
C ALA A 76 3.32 5.96 8.39
N ASN A 77 3.53 5.37 7.22
CA ASN A 77 2.45 4.85 6.37
C ASN A 77 1.67 3.74 7.05
N VAL A 78 2.35 2.81 7.75
CA VAL A 78 1.71 1.78 8.58
C VAL A 78 0.80 2.40 9.64
N CYS A 79 1.30 3.39 10.39
CA CYS A 79 0.52 4.06 11.42
C CYS A 79 -0.73 4.75 10.85
N VAL A 80 -0.57 5.50 9.75
CA VAL A 80 -1.69 6.19 9.07
C VAL A 80 -2.74 5.18 8.58
N ILE A 81 -2.30 4.09 7.97
CA ILE A 81 -3.21 3.08 7.41
C ILE A 81 -3.91 2.29 8.52
N LYS A 82 -3.20 1.86 9.56
CA LYS A 82 -3.82 1.16 10.70
C LYS A 82 -4.91 2.01 11.34
N LYS A 83 -4.63 3.28 11.59
CA LYS A 83 -5.63 4.22 12.13
C LYS A 83 -6.85 4.40 11.22
N ARG A 84 -6.67 4.34 9.91
CA ARG A 84 -7.78 4.34 8.95
C ARG A 84 -8.56 3.02 8.96
N CYS A 85 -7.91 1.90 9.23
CA CYS A 85 -8.56 0.59 9.31
C CYS A 85 -9.33 0.38 10.61
N GLU A 86 -8.93 1.02 11.71
CA GLU A 86 -9.65 1.00 13.00
C GLU A 86 -11.11 1.47 12.89
N THR A 87 -11.43 2.31 11.90
CA THR A 87 -12.80 2.80 11.68
C THR A 87 -13.62 1.91 10.74
N ILE A 88 -13.03 0.85 10.20
CA ILE A 88 -13.66 -0.11 9.30
C ILE A 88 -13.99 -1.36 10.12
N VAL A 89 -15.26 -1.74 10.12
CA VAL A 89 -15.69 -3.02 10.71
C VAL A 89 -15.58 -4.09 9.62
N ASP A 90 -14.68 -5.05 9.82
CA ASP A 90 -14.56 -6.25 9.00
C ASP A 90 -14.51 -7.48 9.93
N ASP A 91 -15.46 -8.40 9.76
CA ASP A 91 -15.57 -9.59 10.61
C ASP A 91 -14.61 -10.71 10.16
N VAL A 92 -13.97 -10.56 8.99
CA VAL A 92 -13.16 -11.61 8.35
C VAL A 92 -11.67 -11.36 8.50
N LEU A 93 -11.25 -10.10 8.58
CA LEU A 93 -9.84 -9.70 8.66
C LEU A 93 -9.55 -8.96 9.97
N SER A 94 -8.42 -9.30 10.58
CA SER A 94 -7.86 -8.46 11.64
C SER A 94 -7.45 -7.08 11.09
N ILE A 95 -7.34 -6.10 11.99
CA ILE A 95 -6.90 -4.74 11.64
C ILE A 95 -5.53 -4.77 10.96
N ASP A 96 -4.62 -5.63 11.42
CA ASP A 96 -3.29 -5.77 10.84
C ASP A 96 -3.33 -6.38 9.42
N GLU A 97 -4.19 -7.37 9.18
CA GLU A 97 -4.38 -7.96 7.85
C GLU A 97 -4.99 -6.94 6.87
N LEU A 98 -6.06 -6.25 7.28
CA LEU A 98 -6.68 -5.21 6.46
C LEU A 98 -5.70 -4.07 6.17
N ALA A 99 -4.96 -3.63 7.18
CA ALA A 99 -3.94 -2.60 7.04
C ALA A 99 -2.80 -3.05 6.11
N SER A 100 -2.41 -4.32 6.11
CA SER A 100 -1.38 -4.85 5.21
C SER A 100 -1.82 -4.80 3.74
N ILE A 101 -3.08 -5.15 3.46
CA ILE A 101 -3.67 -5.09 2.12
C ILE A 101 -3.81 -3.63 1.68
N GLN A 102 -4.31 -2.75 2.55
CA GLN A 102 -4.40 -1.31 2.28
C GLN A 102 -3.02 -0.71 2.03
N LEU A 103 -2.00 -1.06 2.82
CA LEU A 103 -0.62 -0.59 2.64
C LEU A 103 -0.04 -1.00 1.29
N TYR A 104 -0.26 -2.25 0.89
CA TYR A 104 0.19 -2.76 -0.40
C TYR A 104 -0.58 -2.14 -1.58
N THR A 105 -1.84 -1.78 -1.41
CA THR A 105 -2.68 -1.29 -2.51
C THR A 105 -2.80 0.23 -2.60
N THR A 106 -2.39 0.95 -1.55
CA THR A 106 -2.40 2.42 -1.51
C THR A 106 -1.36 2.99 -2.46
N GLU A 107 -1.80 3.90 -3.31
CA GLU A 107 -0.90 4.68 -4.16
C GLU A 107 -0.37 5.88 -3.37
N TRP A 108 0.93 6.09 -3.49
CA TRP A 108 1.67 7.19 -2.89
C TRP A 108 2.33 7.96 -4.02
N VAL A 109 2.53 9.25 -3.81
CA VAL A 109 3.26 10.09 -4.75
C VAL A 109 4.64 10.39 -4.15
N PRO A 110 5.73 10.03 -4.84
CA PRO A 110 5.77 9.44 -6.18
C PRO A 110 5.49 7.92 -6.19
N SER A 111 5.01 7.39 -7.31
CA SER A 111 4.55 5.99 -7.45
C SER A 111 5.64 4.95 -7.19
N GLU A 112 6.86 5.29 -7.53
CA GLU A 112 8.07 4.50 -7.28
C GLU A 112 8.36 4.33 -5.79
N ASN A 113 7.80 5.17 -4.92
CA ASN A 113 7.94 5.04 -3.46
C ASN A 113 6.80 4.25 -2.82
N THR A 114 5.93 3.62 -3.62
CA THR A 114 4.88 2.75 -3.06
C THR A 114 5.46 1.44 -2.57
N VAL A 115 4.86 0.90 -1.50
CA VAL A 115 5.19 -0.45 -1.01
C VAL A 115 5.00 -1.49 -2.12
N TYR A 116 3.94 -1.35 -2.91
CA TYR A 116 3.70 -2.18 -4.09
C TYR A 116 4.92 -2.23 -5.03
N TYR A 117 5.40 -1.06 -5.45
CA TYR A 117 6.47 -0.95 -6.44
C TYR A 117 7.77 -1.53 -5.89
N GLN A 118 8.19 -1.06 -4.72
CA GLN A 118 9.45 -1.44 -4.11
C GLN A 118 9.49 -2.93 -3.73
N LEU A 119 8.43 -3.44 -3.10
CA LEU A 119 8.38 -4.83 -2.69
C LEU A 119 8.38 -5.77 -3.91
N ASN A 120 7.56 -5.49 -4.92
CA ASN A 120 7.51 -6.34 -6.10
C ASN A 120 8.79 -6.26 -6.94
N HIS A 121 9.46 -5.11 -6.96
CA HIS A 121 10.77 -4.97 -7.59
C HIS A 121 11.80 -5.92 -6.95
N VAL A 122 11.88 -5.93 -5.62
CA VAL A 122 12.81 -6.82 -4.88
C VAL A 122 12.42 -8.29 -5.01
N LEU A 123 11.13 -8.63 -4.92
CA LEU A 123 10.65 -10.02 -5.04
C LEU A 123 10.93 -10.62 -6.42
N ARG A 124 10.94 -9.80 -7.48
CA ARG A 124 11.26 -10.22 -8.85
C ARG A 124 12.76 -10.22 -9.13
N SER A 125 13.57 -9.59 -8.28
CA SER A 125 15.03 -9.54 -8.47
C SER A 125 15.72 -10.74 -7.81
N LYS A 126 17.02 -10.89 -8.09
CA LYS A 126 17.87 -11.88 -7.39
C LYS A 126 18.06 -11.53 -5.91
N GLU A 127 17.69 -10.32 -5.50
CA GLU A 127 17.82 -9.79 -4.14
C GLU A 127 16.61 -10.11 -3.25
N ARG A 128 15.67 -10.97 -3.70
CA ARG A 128 14.55 -11.44 -2.86
C ARG A 128 14.95 -12.06 -1.52
N VAL A 129 16.24 -12.38 -1.33
CA VAL A 129 16.82 -12.76 -0.02
C VAL A 129 16.70 -11.65 1.03
N LEU A 130 16.61 -10.38 0.62
CA LEU A 130 16.33 -9.23 1.49
C LEU A 130 14.92 -9.30 2.10
N CYS A 131 13.99 -9.97 1.40
CA CYS A 131 12.65 -10.30 1.87
C CYS A 131 12.57 -11.74 2.38
N SER A 132 13.66 -12.32 2.90
CA SER A 132 13.64 -13.64 3.53
C SER A 132 13.46 -13.54 5.04
N ILE A 133 12.94 -14.61 5.63
CA ILE A 133 12.63 -14.70 7.05
C ILE A 133 13.88 -14.38 7.87
N PRO A 134 13.84 -13.34 8.72
CA PRO A 134 14.96 -13.02 9.60
C PRO A 134 15.30 -14.23 10.48
N ALA A 135 16.59 -14.45 10.73
CA ALA A 135 17.06 -15.57 11.53
C ALA A 135 16.45 -15.62 12.95
N SER A 136 15.96 -14.48 13.46
CA SER A 136 15.28 -14.34 14.74
C SER A 136 13.91 -15.01 14.83
N TYR A 137 13.36 -15.52 13.72
CA TYR A 137 12.05 -16.18 13.68
C TYR A 137 12.15 -17.68 13.34
N LYS A 138 13.33 -18.28 13.50
CA LYS A 138 13.62 -19.70 13.18
C LYS A 138 13.71 -20.62 14.41
N ASP A 139 12.99 -20.30 15.47
CA ASP A 139 12.94 -21.11 16.69
C ASP A 139 11.84 -22.17 16.63
#